data_AF-A0A0U1NSX5-F1
#
_entry.id   AF-A0A0U1NSX5-F1
#
_cell.length_a   1.000
_cell.length_b   1.000
_cell.length_c   1.000
_cell.angle_alpha   90.00
_cell.angle_beta   90.00
_cell.angle_gamma   90.00
#
_symmetry.space_group_name_H-M   'P 1'
#
loop_
_entity.id
_entity.type
_entity.pdbx_description
1 polymer ?
#
loop_
_entity_poly.entity_id
_entity_poly.type
_entity_poly.pdbx_seq_one_letter_code
_entity_poly.pdbx_strand_id
1 'polypeptide(L)'
;MVRVISIHSANHPLFLITDVEQRAVLNYASLKGNSNKYYIIEFHQGDGDYPFRIYTEYGRIGRNPRKEGRFFNSRLSAKEEFNHILSSKRAKGYEHILVDDDDFFIPTVTQFQIKTSSMDLLKGNEKMVGIIEEKQQEETRTSYSPLEPLGKLSDTQIARGFQILDKIEEKLHSGSNDFDNLSNQFYSIIPTFFGNKVDYHQFIINDFSKLVEKRNLLEGLNLATEAENSFEYTYTSTQRHHNTLHYRTKEYKRL
;
A
#
# COMPACT_ATOMS: atom_id res chain seq x y z
N MET A 1 -2.98 -21.07 -24.70
CA MET A 1 -2.32 -20.31 -23.60
C MET A 1 -2.00 -18.93 -24.15
N VAL A 2 -2.47 -17.87 -23.51
CA VAL A 2 -2.24 -16.48 -23.98
C VAL A 2 -0.78 -16.11 -23.78
N ARG A 3 -0.17 -15.43 -24.75
CA ARG A 3 1.24 -15.06 -24.70
C ARG A 3 1.46 -13.95 -23.66
N VAL A 4 2.38 -14.19 -22.74
CA VAL A 4 2.83 -13.19 -21.74
C VAL A 4 4.00 -12.40 -22.32
N ILE A 5 3.95 -11.08 -22.23
CA ILE A 5 4.97 -10.18 -22.79
C ILE A 5 5.52 -9.29 -21.67
N SER A 6 6.84 -9.23 -21.52
CA SER A 6 7.49 -8.25 -20.63
C SER A 6 7.29 -6.85 -21.19
N ILE A 7 6.89 -5.88 -20.35
CA ILE A 7 6.69 -4.50 -20.83
C ILE A 7 7.99 -3.80 -21.23
N HIS A 8 9.14 -4.31 -20.76
CA HIS A 8 10.47 -3.79 -21.10
C HIS A 8 11.08 -4.49 -22.32
N SER A 9 10.34 -5.40 -22.96
CA SER A 9 10.79 -6.04 -24.21
C SER A 9 10.79 -5.02 -25.34
N ALA A 10 11.83 -5.02 -26.17
CA ALA A 10 11.91 -4.18 -27.37
C ALA A 10 10.72 -4.41 -28.34
N ASN A 11 10.08 -5.58 -28.27
CA ASN A 11 8.94 -5.96 -29.10
C ASN A 11 7.60 -5.88 -28.34
N HIS A 12 7.52 -5.12 -27.25
CA HIS A 12 6.26 -4.93 -26.53
C HIS A 12 5.28 -4.09 -27.37
N PRO A 13 4.01 -4.51 -27.54
CA PRO A 13 3.03 -3.73 -28.28
C PRO A 13 2.83 -2.34 -27.68
N LEU A 14 2.77 -1.30 -28.50
CA LEU A 14 2.28 0.00 -28.04
C LEU A 14 0.82 -0.17 -27.64
N PHE A 15 0.49 0.20 -26.40
CA PHE A 15 -0.85 0.09 -25.85
C PHE A 15 -1.14 1.34 -25.03
N LEU A 16 -2.06 2.16 -25.54
CA LEU A 16 -2.56 3.33 -24.83
C LEU A 16 -3.74 2.90 -23.98
N ILE A 17 -3.67 3.19 -22.68
CA ILE A 17 -4.74 2.88 -21.74
C ILE A 17 -5.79 3.98 -21.86
N THR A 18 -7.02 3.62 -22.21
CA THR A 18 -8.17 4.54 -22.22
C THR A 18 -8.98 4.44 -20.94
N ASP A 19 -9.02 3.24 -20.34
CA ASP A 19 -9.73 2.98 -19.08
C ASP A 19 -9.08 1.80 -18.34
N VAL A 20 -9.26 1.76 -17.02
CA VAL A 20 -8.87 0.63 -16.17
C VAL A 20 -10.11 0.09 -15.49
N GLU A 21 -10.68 -0.96 -16.09
CA GLU A 21 -11.96 -1.51 -15.64
C GLU A 21 -11.89 -2.05 -14.21
N GLN A 22 -10.77 -2.69 -13.85
CA GLN A 22 -10.56 -3.30 -12.55
C GLN A 22 -9.09 -3.30 -12.14
N ARG A 23 -8.85 -3.10 -10.85
CA ARG A 23 -7.52 -3.19 -10.22
C ARG A 23 -7.63 -3.98 -8.93
N ALA A 24 -6.64 -4.82 -8.67
CA ALA A 24 -6.49 -5.51 -7.40
C ALA A 24 -5.04 -5.51 -6.97
N VAL A 25 -4.83 -5.22 -5.68
CA VAL A 25 -3.52 -5.21 -5.03
C VAL A 25 -3.49 -6.34 -4.02
N LEU A 26 -2.49 -7.20 -4.14
CA LEU A 26 -2.34 -8.38 -3.30
C LEU A 26 -0.98 -8.39 -2.61
N ASN A 27 -0.92 -8.93 -1.40
CA ASN A 27 0.32 -9.11 -0.65
C ASN A 27 0.38 -10.48 0.03
N TYR A 28 1.59 -11.01 0.19
CA TYR A 28 1.84 -12.29 0.85
C TYR A 28 3.12 -12.19 1.68
N ALA A 29 2.99 -12.45 2.98
CA ALA A 29 4.11 -12.53 3.90
C ALA A 29 4.21 -13.91 4.55
N SER A 30 5.44 -14.42 4.63
CA SER A 30 5.81 -15.57 5.45
C SER A 30 7.18 -15.35 6.05
N LEU A 31 7.23 -15.23 7.37
CA LEU A 31 8.47 -14.96 8.09
C LEU A 31 9.47 -16.12 7.95
N LYS A 32 9.05 -17.34 8.27
CA LYS A 32 9.88 -18.56 8.11
C LYS A 32 10.24 -18.83 6.64
N GLY A 33 9.31 -18.56 5.73
CA GLY A 33 9.52 -18.73 4.29
C GLY A 33 10.34 -17.61 3.63
N ASN A 34 10.85 -16.64 4.42
CA ASN A 34 11.54 -15.43 3.94
C ASN A 34 10.79 -14.80 2.74
N SER A 35 9.47 -14.78 2.80
CA SER A 35 8.61 -14.33 1.70
C SER A 35 7.92 -13.05 2.10
N ASN A 36 7.97 -12.09 1.19
CA ASN A 36 7.33 -10.80 1.31
C ASN A 36 7.14 -10.27 -0.11
N LYS A 37 6.02 -10.65 -0.69
CA LYS A 37 5.77 -10.54 -2.13
C LYS A 37 4.46 -9.82 -2.34
N TYR A 38 4.45 -8.90 -3.29
CA TYR A 38 3.24 -8.24 -3.73
C TYR A 38 2.89 -8.66 -5.16
N TYR A 39 1.62 -8.46 -5.51
CA TYR A 39 1.10 -8.71 -6.84
C TYR A 39 -0.01 -7.71 -7.15
N ILE A 40 0.24 -6.83 -8.11
CA ILE A 40 -0.75 -5.93 -8.69
C ILE A 40 -1.25 -6.57 -9.98
N ILE A 41 -2.56 -6.54 -10.18
CA ILE A 41 -3.21 -6.93 -11.42
C ILE A 41 -4.23 -5.89 -11.83
N GLU A 42 -4.19 -5.50 -13.10
CA GLU A 42 -5.08 -4.51 -13.68
C GLU A 42 -5.68 -5.03 -14.98
N PHE A 43 -6.96 -4.75 -15.17
CA PHE A 43 -7.66 -4.96 -16.42
C PHE A 43 -7.77 -3.62 -17.14
N HIS A 44 -6.95 -3.45 -18.17
CA HIS A 44 -6.92 -2.26 -19.01
C HIS A 44 -7.78 -2.43 -20.27
N GLN A 45 -8.46 -1.34 -20.63
CA GLN A 45 -9.02 -1.09 -21.95
C GLN A 45 -8.15 -0.07 -22.70
N GLY A 46 -8.08 -0.23 -24.01
CA GLY A 46 -7.41 0.64 -24.95
C GLY A 46 -8.04 0.50 -26.34
N ASP A 47 -7.25 0.78 -27.37
CA ASP A 47 -7.70 0.77 -28.77
C ASP A 47 -6.90 -0.23 -29.64
N GLY A 48 -7.43 -0.53 -30.84
CA GLY A 48 -6.78 -1.36 -31.85
C GLY A 48 -7.25 -2.82 -31.87
N ASP A 49 -6.49 -3.69 -32.56
CA ASP A 49 -6.86 -5.10 -32.78
C ASP A 49 -6.87 -5.95 -31.49
N TYR A 50 -6.14 -5.50 -30.47
CA TYR A 50 -6.09 -6.10 -29.13
C TYR A 50 -6.39 -5.04 -28.07
N PRO A 51 -7.64 -4.54 -27.96
CA PRO A 51 -7.98 -3.38 -27.15
C PRO A 51 -8.07 -3.71 -25.64
N PHE A 52 -7.78 -4.94 -25.24
CA PHE A 52 -7.83 -5.35 -23.83
C PHE A 52 -6.48 -5.89 -23.38
N ARG A 53 -6.02 -5.45 -22.20
CA ARG A 53 -4.75 -5.90 -21.63
C ARG A 53 -4.91 -6.23 -20.15
N ILE A 54 -4.51 -7.44 -19.77
CA ILE A 54 -4.26 -7.77 -18.36
C ILE A 54 -2.81 -7.45 -18.03
N TYR A 55 -2.62 -6.39 -17.26
CA TYR A 55 -1.33 -5.99 -16.75
C TYR A 55 -1.08 -6.61 -15.38
N THR A 56 0.15 -7.05 -15.15
CA THR A 56 0.57 -7.58 -13.86
C THR A 56 1.94 -7.04 -13.47
N GLU A 57 2.06 -6.59 -12.23
CA GLU A 57 3.30 -6.10 -11.64
C GLU A 57 3.54 -6.82 -10.31
N TYR A 58 4.68 -7.49 -10.17
CA TYR A 58 4.93 -8.31 -9.00
C TYR A 58 6.40 -8.47 -8.69
N GLY A 59 6.69 -8.67 -7.40
CA GLY A 59 8.06 -8.82 -6.94
C GLY A 59 8.13 -8.92 -5.43
N ARG A 60 9.36 -8.90 -4.93
CA ARG A 60 9.61 -8.71 -3.50
C ARG A 60 9.44 -7.22 -3.17
N ILE A 61 8.82 -6.90 -2.05
CA ILE A 61 8.70 -5.50 -1.60
C ILE A 61 10.12 -4.90 -1.46
N GLY A 62 10.29 -3.66 -1.96
CA GLY A 62 11.57 -2.94 -1.97
C GLY A 62 12.60 -3.43 -3.01
N ARG A 63 12.18 -4.22 -4.01
CA ARG A 63 13.03 -4.65 -5.13
C ARG A 63 12.37 -4.31 -6.47
N ASN A 64 13.17 -4.30 -7.54
CA ASN A 64 12.66 -4.11 -8.90
C ASN A 64 11.66 -5.21 -9.25
N PRO A 65 10.41 -4.85 -9.61
CA PRO A 65 9.40 -5.83 -9.94
C PRO A 65 9.50 -6.32 -11.38
N ARG A 66 8.86 -7.45 -11.62
CA ARG A 66 8.54 -7.92 -12.94
C ARG A 66 7.21 -7.33 -13.38
N LYS A 67 7.19 -6.74 -14.57
CA LYS A 67 6.02 -6.12 -15.18
C LYS A 67 5.69 -6.80 -16.50
N GLU A 68 4.47 -7.30 -16.63
CA GLU A 68 4.04 -8.13 -17.76
C GLU A 68 2.64 -7.71 -18.27
N GLY A 69 2.42 -7.88 -19.56
CA GLY A 69 1.12 -7.72 -20.22
C GLY A 69 0.67 -8.98 -20.93
N ARG A 70 -0.63 -9.24 -20.89
CA ARG A 70 -1.35 -10.22 -21.72
C ARG A 70 -2.40 -9.46 -22.52
N PHE A 71 -2.41 -9.65 -23.83
CA PHE A 71 -3.25 -8.86 -24.76
C PHE A 71 -4.36 -9.71 -25.36
N PHE A 72 -5.53 -9.13 -25.50
CA PHE A 72 -6.76 -9.80 -25.90
C PHE A 72 -7.55 -8.93 -26.88
N ASN A 73 -8.18 -9.58 -27.85
CA ASN A 73 -9.11 -8.97 -28.78
C ASN A 73 -10.57 -9.01 -28.26
N SER A 74 -10.82 -9.70 -27.14
CA SER A 74 -12.14 -9.88 -26.53
C SER A 74 -12.13 -9.55 -25.05
N ARG A 75 -13.08 -8.70 -24.64
CA ARG A 75 -13.29 -8.31 -23.24
C ARG A 75 -13.57 -9.52 -22.35
N LEU A 76 -14.38 -10.46 -22.84
CA LEU A 76 -14.76 -11.66 -22.10
C LEU A 76 -13.54 -12.53 -21.77
N SER A 77 -12.69 -12.82 -22.76
CA SER A 77 -11.48 -13.63 -22.55
C SER A 77 -10.46 -12.93 -21.65
N ALA A 78 -10.34 -11.61 -21.74
CA ALA A 78 -9.51 -10.83 -20.83
C ALA A 78 -10.04 -10.91 -19.38
N LYS A 79 -11.35 -10.78 -19.20
CA LYS A 79 -12.02 -10.87 -17.89
C LYS A 79 -11.87 -12.25 -17.25
N GLU A 80 -12.00 -13.31 -18.05
CA GLU A 80 -11.77 -14.70 -17.59
C GLU A 80 -10.33 -14.89 -17.13
N GLU A 81 -9.34 -14.41 -17.88
CA GLU A 81 -7.93 -14.49 -17.47
C GLU A 81 -7.66 -13.68 -16.20
N PHE A 82 -8.22 -12.47 -16.08
CA PHE A 82 -8.09 -11.65 -14.86
C PHE A 82 -8.58 -12.42 -13.63
N ASN A 83 -9.80 -12.97 -13.70
CA ASN A 83 -10.40 -13.72 -12.60
C ASN A 83 -9.61 -15.01 -12.30
N HIS A 84 -9.11 -15.68 -13.33
CA HIS A 84 -8.28 -16.88 -13.19
C HIS A 84 -6.95 -16.57 -12.48
N ILE A 85 -6.23 -15.51 -12.87
CA ILE A 85 -4.99 -15.10 -12.21
C ILE A 85 -5.27 -14.71 -10.76
N LEU A 86 -6.30 -13.87 -10.52
CA LEU A 86 -6.65 -13.40 -9.19
C LEU A 86 -6.98 -14.56 -8.25
N SER A 87 -7.84 -15.50 -8.67
CA SER A 87 -8.18 -16.69 -7.89
C SER A 87 -6.98 -17.61 -7.65
N SER A 88 -6.12 -17.81 -8.66
CA SER A 88 -4.89 -18.59 -8.52
C SER A 88 -3.92 -17.98 -7.49
N LYS A 89 -3.85 -16.65 -7.39
CA LYS A 89 -3.03 -15.97 -6.37
C LYS A 89 -3.65 -16.08 -4.98
N ARG A 90 -4.96 -15.91 -4.86
CA ARG A 90 -5.69 -16.11 -3.60
C ARG A 90 -5.50 -17.53 -3.07
N ALA A 91 -5.56 -18.55 -3.93
CA ALA A 91 -5.30 -19.94 -3.57
C ALA A 91 -3.87 -20.20 -3.06
N LYS A 92 -2.91 -19.31 -3.38
CA LYS A 92 -1.52 -19.36 -2.88
C LYS A 92 -1.33 -18.60 -1.56
N GLY A 93 -2.41 -18.07 -0.97
CA GLY A 93 -2.39 -17.35 0.30
C GLY A 93 -2.14 -15.85 0.18
N TYR A 94 -2.19 -15.27 -1.02
CA TYR A 94 -2.12 -13.81 -1.15
C TYR A 94 -3.37 -13.15 -0.58
N GLU A 95 -3.18 -12.14 0.26
CA GLU A 95 -4.23 -11.32 0.83
C GLU A 95 -4.53 -10.09 -0.02
N HIS A 96 -5.82 -9.72 -0.10
CA HIS A 96 -6.24 -8.50 -0.77
C HIS A 96 -5.95 -7.29 0.11
N ILE A 97 -5.30 -6.29 -0.48
CA ILE A 97 -4.98 -5.01 0.15
C ILE A 97 -5.96 -3.98 -0.39
N LEU A 98 -6.72 -3.39 0.53
CA LEU A 98 -7.59 -2.28 0.20
C LEU A 98 -6.75 -1.01 0.26
N VAL A 99 -6.65 -0.37 -0.89
CA VAL A 99 -5.92 0.88 -1.08
C VAL A 99 -6.98 1.94 -1.29
N ASP A 100 -6.83 3.10 -0.66
CA ASP A 100 -7.65 4.28 -0.98
C ASP A 100 -7.11 4.84 -2.29
N ASP A 101 -7.53 4.22 -3.39
CA ASP A 101 -7.27 4.66 -4.76
C ASP A 101 -8.33 5.71 -5.14
N ASP A 102 -8.26 6.91 -4.56
CA ASP A 102 -8.89 8.09 -5.16
C ASP A 102 -7.98 8.56 -6.31
N ASP A 103 -8.24 8.01 -7.49
CA ASP A 103 -7.72 8.39 -8.82
C ASP A 103 -6.22 8.18 -9.10
N PHE A 104 -5.93 7.10 -9.85
CA PHE A 104 -4.75 6.88 -10.72
C PHE A 104 -3.53 7.78 -10.49
N PHE A 105 -2.63 7.33 -9.62
CA PHE A 105 -1.39 8.02 -9.27
C PHE A 105 -0.46 8.27 -10.48
N ILE A 106 -0.32 9.54 -10.87
CA ILE A 106 0.83 10.06 -11.64
C ILE A 106 1.79 10.68 -10.61
N PRO A 107 2.99 10.13 -10.36
CA PRO A 107 3.90 10.70 -9.37
C PRO A 107 4.51 12.00 -9.89
N THR A 108 4.19 13.13 -9.25
CA THR A 108 5.04 14.31 -9.26
C THR A 108 5.58 14.54 -7.85
N VAL A 109 6.90 14.43 -7.74
CA VAL A 109 7.69 14.66 -6.52
C VAL A 109 7.48 16.08 -6.01
N THR A 110 7.13 16.25 -4.73
CA THR A 110 7.60 17.43 -3.97
C THR A 110 7.74 17.13 -2.48
N GLN A 111 8.92 17.43 -1.96
CA GLN A 111 9.32 17.28 -0.55
C GLN A 111 8.54 18.25 0.36
N PHE A 112 8.11 17.81 1.54
CA PHE A 112 7.86 18.72 2.66
C PHE A 112 8.26 18.13 4.02
N GLN A 113 8.86 19.01 4.84
CA GLN A 113 9.31 18.78 6.21
C GLN A 113 8.16 19.00 7.19
N ILE A 114 8.00 18.14 8.20
CA ILE A 114 7.04 18.36 9.30
C ILE A 114 7.79 18.48 10.63
N LYS A 115 7.46 19.55 11.37
CA LYS A 115 7.89 19.84 12.73
C LYS A 115 7.03 19.08 13.75
N THR A 116 7.67 18.59 14.79
CA THR A 116 7.09 17.88 15.93
C THR A 116 6.45 18.84 16.94
N SER A 117 5.27 18.47 17.46
CA SER A 117 4.74 18.85 18.78
C SER A 117 3.54 17.91 19.06
N SER A 118 3.73 16.77 19.71
CA SER A 118 3.77 16.55 21.17
C SER A 118 2.47 15.86 21.62
N MET A 119 2.58 15.14 22.76
CA MET A 119 1.50 14.74 23.68
C MET A 119 0.79 13.40 23.40
N ASP A 120 0.53 12.50 24.36
CA ASP A 120 0.79 12.52 25.82
C ASP A 120 0.43 11.15 26.44
N LEU A 121 1.24 10.09 26.29
CA LEU A 121 0.86 8.77 26.86
C LEU A 121 2.03 7.91 27.40
N LEU A 122 3.14 8.49 27.86
CA LEU A 122 4.23 7.67 28.43
C LEU A 122 4.86 8.29 29.70
N LYS A 123 4.02 8.63 30.69
CA LYS A 123 4.48 8.85 32.06
C LYS A 123 4.77 7.49 32.71
N GLY A 124 5.97 6.95 32.51
CA GLY A 124 6.37 5.73 33.22
C GLY A 124 7.79 5.20 33.01
N ASN A 125 8.52 5.64 31.97
CA ASN A 125 9.73 4.93 31.58
C ASN A 125 10.63 5.79 30.67
N GLU A 126 11.07 6.93 31.21
CA GLU A 126 11.91 7.96 30.55
C GLU A 126 13.22 7.43 29.94
N LYS A 127 13.76 6.31 30.43
CA LYS A 127 14.97 5.68 29.87
C LYS A 127 14.73 4.81 28.64
N MET A 128 13.51 4.30 28.44
CA MET A 128 13.16 3.48 27.27
C MET A 128 12.77 4.37 26.09
N VAL A 129 12.13 5.52 26.36
CA VAL A 129 11.70 6.50 25.36
C VAL A 129 12.90 7.06 24.60
N GLY A 130 13.99 7.43 25.28
CA GLY A 130 15.18 7.98 24.62
C GLY A 130 15.88 7.00 23.67
N ILE A 131 15.88 5.69 23.98
CA ILE A 131 16.51 4.66 23.13
C ILE A 131 15.63 4.33 21.91
N ILE A 132 14.31 4.40 22.08
CA ILE A 132 13.34 4.18 21.00
C ILE A 132 13.36 5.35 20.02
N GLU A 133 13.44 6.60 20.52
CA GLU A 133 13.52 7.81 19.70
C GLU A 133 14.80 7.86 18.84
N GLU A 134 15.95 7.44 19.38
CA GLU A 134 17.23 7.43 18.65
C GLU A 134 17.26 6.36 17.54
N LYS A 135 16.72 5.16 17.81
CA LYS A 135 16.60 4.08 16.82
C LYS A 135 15.56 4.37 15.73
N GLN A 136 14.42 4.96 16.09
CA GLN A 136 13.40 5.35 15.10
C GLN A 136 13.87 6.48 14.19
N GLN A 137 14.73 7.39 14.68
CA GLN A 137 15.35 8.44 13.86
C GLN A 137 16.40 7.91 12.87
N GLU A 138 17.06 6.79 13.15
CA GLU A 138 17.98 6.14 12.20
C GLU A 138 17.23 5.35 11.11
N GLU A 139 16.17 4.63 11.48
CA GLU A 139 15.37 3.86 10.52
C GLU A 139 14.55 4.76 9.56
N THR A 140 14.12 5.93 10.02
CA THR A 140 13.40 6.93 9.20
C THR A 140 14.30 7.74 8.26
N ARG A 141 15.63 7.73 8.44
CA ARG A 141 16.58 8.43 7.55
C ARG A 141 16.97 7.66 6.29
N THR A 142 16.59 6.39 6.18
CA THR A 142 16.84 5.61 4.97
C THR A 142 15.67 5.79 4.00
N SER A 143 15.80 6.82 3.16
CA SER A 143 14.94 7.18 2.03
C SER A 143 14.53 6.00 1.14
N TYR A 144 13.48 5.28 1.52
CA TYR A 144 12.54 4.52 0.68
C TYR A 144 11.36 4.20 1.57
N SER A 145 10.20 4.84 1.39
CA SER A 145 8.97 4.37 2.05
C SER A 145 8.49 3.15 1.24
N PRO A 146 8.71 1.90 1.70
CA PRO A 146 8.62 0.73 0.84
C PRO A 146 7.19 0.36 0.43
N LEU A 147 6.21 1.12 0.93
CA LEU A 147 4.78 1.06 0.66
C LEU A 147 4.38 1.82 -0.61
N GLU A 148 5.22 2.73 -1.13
CA GLU A 148 4.89 3.58 -2.28
C GLU A 148 4.38 2.84 -3.55
N PRO A 149 4.83 1.62 -3.93
CA PRO A 149 4.25 0.96 -5.09
C PRO A 149 2.81 0.45 -4.86
N LEU A 150 2.34 0.38 -3.61
CA LEU A 150 1.04 -0.18 -3.25
C LEU A 150 -0.03 0.89 -2.97
N GLY A 151 0.34 2.17 -2.92
CA GLY A 151 -0.59 3.26 -2.58
C GLY A 151 -0.90 3.36 -1.09
N LYS A 152 -1.78 4.29 -0.73
CA LYS A 152 -2.20 4.54 0.65
C LYS A 152 -3.16 3.46 1.11
N LEU A 153 -2.92 2.88 2.29
CA LEU A 153 -3.84 1.87 2.84
C LEU A 153 -5.14 2.54 3.27
N SER A 154 -6.27 1.90 2.98
CA SER A 154 -7.57 2.43 3.41
C SER A 154 -7.80 2.27 4.91
N ASP A 155 -8.69 3.08 5.48
CA ASP A 155 -9.12 2.95 6.88
C ASP A 155 -9.60 1.54 7.21
N THR A 156 -10.29 0.90 6.25
CA THR A 156 -10.74 -0.50 6.39
C THR A 156 -9.54 -1.45 6.46
N GLN A 157 -8.50 -1.20 5.68
CA GLN A 157 -7.28 -2.00 5.71
C GLN A 157 -6.53 -1.84 7.04
N ILE A 158 -6.43 -0.61 7.56
CA ILE A 158 -5.82 -0.31 8.87
C ILE A 158 -6.61 -1.00 9.98
N ALA A 159 -7.95 -0.91 9.96
CA ALA A 159 -8.81 -1.59 10.93
C ALA A 159 -8.63 -3.12 10.92
N ARG A 160 -8.48 -3.74 9.74
CA ARG A 160 -8.15 -5.18 9.64
C ARG A 160 -6.80 -5.50 10.31
N GLY A 161 -5.82 -4.60 10.20
CA GLY A 161 -4.54 -4.70 10.91
C GLY A 161 -4.74 -4.74 12.43
N PHE A 162 -5.49 -3.80 12.98
CA PHE A 162 -5.79 -3.75 14.43
C PHE A 162 -6.49 -5.02 14.91
N GLN A 163 -7.48 -5.54 14.17
CA GLN A 163 -8.17 -6.78 14.53
C GLN A 163 -7.23 -8.00 14.65
N ILE A 164 -6.12 -8.02 13.90
CA ILE A 164 -5.12 -9.09 14.02
C ILE A 164 -4.24 -8.85 15.25
N LEU A 165 -3.89 -7.59 15.54
CA LEU A 165 -3.14 -7.23 16.75
C LEU A 165 -3.94 -7.56 18.02
N ASP A 166 -5.26 -7.34 18.04
CA ASP A 166 -6.14 -7.72 19.16
C ASP A 166 -6.06 -9.23 19.43
N LYS A 167 -6.10 -10.06 18.37
CA LYS A 167 -5.94 -11.52 18.50
C LYS A 167 -4.56 -11.93 19.00
N ILE A 168 -3.52 -11.18 18.63
CA ILE A 168 -2.15 -11.42 19.14
C ILE A 168 -2.11 -11.10 20.63
N GLU A 169 -2.72 -10.01 21.06
CA GLU A 169 -2.81 -9.61 22.47
C GLU A 169 -3.52 -10.66 23.33
N GLU A 170 -4.69 -11.13 22.89
CA GLU A 170 -5.40 -12.24 23.54
C GLU A 170 -4.51 -13.48 23.68
N LYS A 171 -3.75 -13.80 22.62
CA LYS A 171 -2.84 -14.94 22.60
C LYS A 171 -1.64 -14.75 23.54
N LEU A 172 -1.11 -13.54 23.67
CA LEU A 172 -0.06 -13.19 24.63
C LEU A 172 -0.54 -13.39 26.07
N HIS A 173 -1.75 -12.90 26.39
CA HIS A 173 -2.35 -13.08 27.72
C HIS A 173 -2.61 -14.56 28.07
N SER A 174 -2.89 -15.40 27.07
CA SER A 174 -3.12 -16.84 27.27
C SER A 174 -1.83 -17.64 27.59
N GLY A 175 -0.65 -17.03 27.45
CA GLY A 175 0.64 -17.71 27.63
C GLY A 175 1.02 -18.69 26.50
N SER A 176 0.38 -18.57 25.33
CA SER A 176 0.73 -19.35 24.15
C SER A 176 2.08 -18.92 23.56
N ASN A 177 2.77 -19.83 22.87
CA ASN A 177 4.07 -19.57 22.24
C ASN A 177 4.05 -19.59 20.69
N ASP A 178 2.88 -19.83 20.09
CA ASP A 178 2.76 -19.95 18.62
C ASP A 178 2.24 -18.64 18.00
N PHE A 179 3.13 -17.76 17.55
CA PHE A 179 2.75 -16.46 16.98
C PHE A 179 2.92 -16.39 15.45
N ASP A 180 3.37 -17.47 14.82
CA ASP A 180 3.71 -17.51 13.41
C ASP A 180 2.52 -17.13 12.52
N ASN A 181 1.37 -17.77 12.76
CA ASN A 181 0.21 -17.58 11.90
C ASN A 181 -0.30 -16.13 11.98
N LEU A 182 -0.51 -15.60 13.19
CA LEU A 182 -1.00 -14.24 13.38
C LEU A 182 0.01 -13.18 12.92
N SER A 183 1.31 -13.39 13.13
CA SER A 183 2.34 -12.48 12.61
C SER A 183 2.34 -12.48 11.07
N ASN A 184 2.29 -13.65 10.43
CA ASN A 184 2.21 -13.76 8.97
C ASN A 184 0.93 -13.12 8.41
N GLN A 185 -0.21 -13.30 9.09
CA GLN A 185 -1.47 -12.65 8.74
C GLN A 185 -1.34 -11.13 8.82
N PHE A 186 -0.79 -10.60 9.92
CA PHE A 186 -0.58 -9.16 10.10
C PHE A 186 0.23 -8.59 8.94
N TYR A 187 1.39 -9.16 8.64
CA TYR A 187 2.25 -8.65 7.55
C TYR A 187 1.74 -8.95 6.14
N SER A 188 0.78 -9.87 5.99
CA SER A 188 0.08 -10.06 4.72
C SER A 188 -0.97 -8.97 4.49
N ILE A 189 -1.57 -8.43 5.57
CA ILE A 189 -2.54 -7.33 5.52
C ILE A 189 -1.85 -5.96 5.54
N ILE A 190 -0.77 -5.80 6.29
CA ILE A 190 -0.02 -4.56 6.43
C ILE A 190 1.33 -4.76 5.76
N PRO A 191 1.48 -4.36 4.48
CA PRO A 191 2.72 -4.60 3.77
C PRO A 191 3.87 -3.93 4.52
N THR A 192 4.94 -4.68 4.77
CA THR A 192 6.06 -4.21 5.60
C THR A 192 7.34 -4.60 4.88
N PHE A 193 8.33 -3.71 4.82
CA PHE A 193 9.62 -4.09 4.25
C PHE A 193 10.48 -4.84 5.25
N PHE A 194 10.98 -6.01 4.83
CA PHE A 194 11.83 -6.86 5.66
C PHE A 194 13.29 -6.86 5.21
N GLY A 195 13.68 -5.95 4.32
CA GLY A 195 15.00 -6.01 3.70
C GLY A 195 15.21 -7.25 2.82
N ASN A 196 16.49 -7.62 2.66
CA ASN A 196 16.93 -8.71 1.80
C ASN A 196 16.54 -10.09 2.33
N LYS A 197 16.54 -10.23 3.66
CA LYS A 197 16.19 -11.44 4.38
C LYS A 197 15.38 -11.03 5.61
N VAL A 198 14.29 -11.75 5.85
CA VAL A 198 13.49 -11.58 7.07
C VAL A 198 14.34 -11.90 8.30
N ASP A 199 14.48 -10.92 9.19
CA ASP A 199 14.89 -11.17 10.56
C ASP A 199 13.68 -11.70 11.34
N TYR A 200 13.62 -13.01 11.50
CA TYR A 200 12.49 -13.66 12.15
C TYR A 200 12.27 -13.15 13.59
N HIS A 201 13.35 -12.93 14.35
CA HIS A 201 13.24 -12.52 15.76
C HIS A 201 12.76 -11.09 15.90
N GLN A 202 13.11 -10.22 14.95
CA GLN A 202 12.61 -8.86 14.89
C GLN A 202 11.13 -8.83 14.52
N PHE A 203 10.73 -9.59 13.49
CA PHE A 203 9.38 -9.45 12.91
C PHE A 203 8.32 -10.32 13.59
N ILE A 204 8.65 -11.43 14.25
CA ILE A 204 7.66 -12.22 14.99
C ILE A 204 7.04 -11.38 16.13
N ILE A 205 5.72 -11.22 16.15
CA ILE A 205 4.99 -10.42 17.14
C ILE A 205 4.61 -11.34 18.30
N ASN A 206 5.56 -11.58 19.21
CA ASN A 206 5.47 -12.57 20.28
C ASN A 206 5.68 -11.99 21.69
N ASP A 207 5.65 -10.66 21.83
CA ASP A 207 5.72 -9.97 23.11
C ASP A 207 4.96 -8.64 23.04
N PHE A 208 4.61 -8.09 24.21
CA PHE A 208 3.86 -6.84 24.32
C PHE A 208 4.61 -5.63 23.76
N SER A 209 5.95 -5.62 23.80
CA SER A 209 6.73 -4.51 23.27
C SER A 209 6.54 -4.39 21.76
N LYS A 210 6.64 -5.52 21.05
CA LYS A 210 6.41 -5.57 19.60
C LYS A 210 4.95 -5.33 19.22
N LEU A 211 4.01 -5.83 20.02
CA LEU A 211 2.59 -5.55 19.82
C LEU A 211 2.32 -4.04 19.84
N VAL A 212 2.81 -3.34 20.87
CA VAL A 212 2.67 -1.88 21.02
C VAL A 212 3.36 -1.15 19.88
N GLU A 213 4.56 -1.57 19.48
CA GLU A 213 5.25 -1.00 18.31
C GLU A 213 4.38 -1.07 17.04
N LYS A 214 3.71 -2.21 16.80
CA LYS A 214 2.84 -2.36 15.63
C LYS A 214 1.52 -1.62 15.76
N ARG A 215 0.96 -1.44 16.96
CA ARG A 215 -0.20 -0.56 17.17
C ARG A 215 0.15 0.89 16.86
N ASN A 216 1.26 1.39 17.41
CA ASN A 216 1.74 2.75 17.15
C ASN A 216 2.00 3.00 15.66
N LEU A 217 2.52 1.99 14.94
CA LEU A 217 2.66 2.05 13.49
C LEU A 217 1.30 2.27 12.79
N LEU A 218 0.27 1.50 13.15
CA LEU A 218 -1.07 1.64 12.55
C LEU A 218 -1.74 2.97 12.92
N GLU A 219 -1.56 3.45 14.15
CA GLU A 219 -2.04 4.77 14.58
C GLU A 219 -1.36 5.88 13.76
N GLY A 220 -0.04 5.77 13.55
CA GLY A 220 0.70 6.71 12.71
C GLY A 220 0.23 6.72 11.25
N LEU A 221 -0.08 5.55 10.69
CA LEU A 221 -0.67 5.45 9.35
C LEU A 221 -2.06 6.11 9.29
N ASN A 222 -2.90 5.89 10.29
CA ASN A 222 -4.24 6.48 10.35
C ASN A 222 -4.19 8.01 10.43
N LEU A 223 -3.31 8.55 11.29
CA LEU A 223 -3.11 9.99 11.41
C LEU A 223 -2.58 10.62 10.12
N ALA A 224 -1.69 9.92 9.41
CA ALA A 224 -1.19 10.39 8.12
C ALA A 224 -2.32 10.47 7.08
N THR A 225 -3.18 9.44 7.01
CA THR A 225 -4.36 9.41 6.12
C THR A 225 -5.32 10.57 6.44
N GLU A 226 -5.62 10.81 7.72
CA GLU A 226 -6.50 11.91 8.15
C GLU A 226 -5.91 13.30 7.79
N ALA A 227 -4.62 13.49 8.01
CA ALA A 227 -3.94 14.74 7.70
C ALA A 227 -3.97 15.05 6.20
N GLU A 228 -3.72 14.05 5.35
CA GLU A 228 -3.76 14.21 3.90
C GLU A 228 -5.17 14.49 3.39
N ASN A 229 -6.18 13.78 3.87
CA ASN A 229 -7.58 14.04 3.53
C ASN A 229 -7.99 15.47 3.91
N SER A 230 -7.54 15.96 5.06
CA SER A 230 -7.75 17.35 5.48
C SER A 230 -7.03 18.36 4.56
N PHE A 231 -5.84 18.01 4.09
CA PHE A 231 -5.07 18.85 3.16
C PHE A 231 -5.73 18.91 1.78
N GLU A 232 -6.23 17.78 1.25
CA GLU A 232 -6.95 17.76 -0.02
C GLU A 232 -8.26 18.54 0.04
N TYR A 233 -9.01 18.43 1.15
CA TYR A 233 -10.22 19.22 1.35
C TYR A 233 -9.92 20.72 1.39
N THR A 234 -8.88 21.15 2.11
CA THR A 234 -8.48 22.56 2.17
C THR A 234 -7.95 23.07 0.83
N TYR A 235 -7.19 22.26 0.10
CA TYR A 235 -6.70 22.62 -1.24
C TYR A 235 -7.84 22.78 -2.25
N THR A 236 -8.74 21.79 -2.34
CA THR A 236 -9.87 21.81 -3.28
C THR A 236 -10.85 22.95 -2.98
N SER A 237 -11.15 23.20 -1.70
CA SER A 237 -11.99 24.34 -1.29
C SER A 237 -11.35 25.69 -1.61
N THR A 238 -10.04 25.83 -1.43
CA THR A 238 -9.29 27.06 -1.79
C THR A 238 -9.29 27.29 -3.30
N GLN A 239 -9.07 26.25 -4.12
CA GLN A 239 -9.11 26.36 -5.59
C GLN A 239 -10.52 26.72 -6.10
N ARG A 240 -11.57 26.13 -5.53
CA ARG A 240 -12.96 26.52 -5.83
C ARG A 240 -13.21 27.98 -5.46
N HIS A 241 -12.73 28.45 -4.32
CA HIS A 241 -12.88 29.83 -3.91
C HIS A 241 -12.14 30.81 -4.83
N HIS A 242 -10.91 30.47 -5.23
CA HIS A 242 -10.11 31.28 -6.14
C HIS A 242 -10.73 31.37 -7.54
N ASN A 243 -11.24 30.26 -8.07
CA ASN A 243 -11.97 30.24 -9.34
C ASN A 243 -13.29 31.05 -9.27
N THR A 244 -13.99 31.01 -8.14
CA THR A 244 -15.22 31.79 -7.92
C THR A 244 -14.93 33.30 -7.86
N LEU A 245 -13.85 33.71 -7.21
CA LEU A 245 -13.37 35.10 -7.20
C LEU A 245 -12.91 35.56 -8.59
N HIS A 246 -12.28 34.68 -9.37
CA HIS A 246 -11.87 34.98 -10.74
C HIS A 246 -13.07 35.18 -11.68
N TYR A 247 -14.15 34.43 -11.49
CA TYR A 247 -15.40 34.64 -12.24
C TYR A 247 -16.07 35.96 -11.86
N ARG A 248 -16.17 36.27 -10.56
CA ARG A 248 -16.75 37.53 -10.08
C ARG A 248 -15.96 38.77 -10.54
N THR A 249 -14.63 38.72 -10.54
CA THR A 249 -13.80 39.84 -11.00
C THR A 249 -13.86 40.08 -12.52
N LYS A 250 -14.20 39.07 -13.34
CA LYS A 250 -14.47 39.25 -14.78
C LYS A 250 -15.81 39.92 -15.06
N GLU A 251 -16.83 39.67 -14.24
CA GLU A 251 -18.14 40.35 -14.31
C GLU A 251 -18.02 41.85 -14.00
N TYR A 252 -17.19 42.23 -13.02
CA TYR A 252 -16.96 43.65 -12.68
C TYR A 252 -16.17 44.46 -13.73
N LYS A 253 -15.53 43.81 -14.70
CA LYS A 253 -14.80 44.48 -15.79
C LYS A 253 -15.66 44.71 -17.05
N ARG A 254 -16.97 44.43 -16.99
CA ARG A 254 -17.92 44.62 -18.09
C ARG A 254 -18.96 45.73 -17.86
N LEU A 255 -18.79 46.56 -16.82
CA LEU A 255 -19.53 47.80 -16.59
C LEU A 255 -18.61 49.00 -16.87
#